data_AF-A0A6L9LIV4-F1
#
_entry.id   AF-A0A6L9LIV4-F1
#
_cell.length_a   1.000
_cell.length_b   1.000
_cell.length_c   1.000
_cell.angle_alpha   90.00
_cell.angle_beta   90.00
_cell.angle_gamma   90.00
#
_symmetry.space_group_name_H-M   'P 1'
#
loop_
_entity.id
_entity.type
_entity.pdbx_description
1 polymer ?
#
loop_
_entity_poly.entity_id
_entity_poly.type
_entity_poly.pdbx_seq_one_letter_code
_entity_poly.pdbx_strand_id
1 'polypeptide(L)'
;MTREQLIGTIGKNGRRLNMRASDLADFDFSGIDLTQADLRFSNLTRANFRGAILRQANLSFSELNGADFTDADLFEANLNFCGLVDVNLTGANVEGATFNFSGRSKYVPDEIRPEPITLTTILQKPGWGTFIGMLLGALLIYGSSAIIYFTNLIVTTNDPVMAGLYKFLVINNLTGGAGVFLLAWSLLGWLNRTFSAPWKRHIILSILALFSFVAINLGLYYTIGKPYIDQLAARQEAVPDSAPWYIYVMGNLLIANFFLYVLQQGRQLTRKLSEQEIQLLNLEKLKTRAELDALQAKINPHFLYNALNSIASLVHEDPDKAEEMTLLLSKMFRYSTGRNGGLFATLSDELEMVRTYLQVEQVRFGNRLSFSVDVSNPSLTELKLPQFLLQPIVENAIKHGIAKRADSGRIDVRIYEKDGELHLCVHDNGPAFSDDMSGGYGLRSIQDKLKLLYGDDAHVELQNWPIKQVLISIRMAKVRSDHPLVSANIDE
;
A
#
# COMPACT_ATOMS: atom_id res chain seq x y z
N MET A 1 22.70 -14.52 -25.76
CA MET A 1 21.56 -15.27 -26.35
C MET A 1 20.92 -14.36 -27.39
N THR A 2 20.52 -14.84 -28.57
CA THR A 2 19.83 -13.99 -29.58
C THR A 2 18.31 -14.11 -29.47
N ARG A 3 17.57 -13.14 -30.03
CA ARG A 3 16.10 -13.14 -30.04
C ARG A 3 15.53 -14.38 -30.75
N GLU A 4 16.13 -14.82 -31.88
CA GLU A 4 15.67 -16.04 -32.55
C GLU A 4 15.95 -17.31 -31.73
N GLN A 5 17.07 -17.34 -30.98
CA GLN A 5 17.38 -18.45 -30.08
C GLN A 5 16.34 -18.56 -28.96
N LEU A 6 15.86 -17.42 -28.43
CA LEU A 6 14.82 -17.35 -27.40
C LEU A 6 13.45 -17.81 -27.88
N ILE A 7 13.03 -17.34 -29.05
CA ILE A 7 11.76 -17.78 -29.67
C ILE A 7 11.83 -19.29 -29.96
N GLY A 8 13.00 -19.79 -30.37
CA GLY A 8 13.24 -21.20 -30.58
C GLY A 8 13.14 -22.06 -29.31
N THR A 9 13.50 -21.53 -28.13
CA THR A 9 13.36 -22.23 -26.84
C THR A 9 11.92 -22.24 -26.31
N ILE A 10 11.16 -21.17 -26.54
CA ILE A 10 9.75 -21.07 -26.11
C ILE A 10 8.87 -22.07 -26.88
N GLY A 11 9.12 -22.24 -28.19
CA GLY A 11 8.31 -23.11 -29.05
C GLY A 11 8.55 -24.62 -28.94
N LYS A 12 9.67 -25.08 -28.37
CA LYS A 12 10.08 -26.50 -28.47
C LYS A 12 9.74 -27.39 -27.28
N ASN A 13 9.46 -26.84 -26.09
CA ASN A 13 9.48 -27.65 -24.86
C ASN A 13 8.22 -27.62 -24.00
N GLY A 14 7.20 -26.80 -24.30
CA GLY A 14 6.02 -26.64 -23.43
C GLY A 14 6.35 -26.27 -21.97
N ARG A 15 7.62 -25.91 -21.70
CA ARG A 15 8.17 -25.58 -20.40
C ARG A 15 8.23 -24.07 -20.31
N ARG A 16 7.77 -23.56 -19.18
CA ARG A 16 7.89 -22.15 -18.78
C ARG A 16 9.34 -21.70 -18.97
N LEU A 17 9.53 -20.55 -19.60
CA LEU A 17 10.84 -19.97 -19.83
C LEU A 17 11.50 -19.67 -18.49
N ASN A 18 12.68 -20.24 -18.24
CA ASN A 18 13.45 -19.99 -17.02
C ASN A 18 14.78 -19.33 -17.40
N MET A 19 14.91 -18.07 -17.03
CA MET A 19 16.10 -17.25 -17.22
C MET A 19 16.48 -16.53 -15.93
N ARG A 20 16.22 -17.16 -14.78
CA ARG A 20 16.59 -16.63 -13.47
C ARG A 20 18.08 -16.30 -13.40
N ALA A 21 18.41 -15.15 -12.83
CA ALA A 21 19.79 -14.66 -12.64
C ALA A 21 20.58 -14.54 -13.95
N SER A 22 19.90 -14.20 -15.05
CA SER A 22 20.55 -13.99 -16.35
C SER A 22 20.88 -12.51 -16.58
N ASP A 23 21.92 -12.24 -17.36
CA ASP A 23 22.19 -10.90 -17.89
C ASP A 23 21.52 -10.73 -19.25
N LEU A 24 20.52 -9.87 -19.30
CA LEU A 24 19.59 -9.63 -20.40
C LEU A 24 19.38 -8.11 -20.61
N ALA A 25 20.38 -7.30 -20.24
CA ALA A 25 20.34 -5.87 -20.51
C ALA A 25 20.21 -5.60 -22.02
N ASP A 26 19.43 -4.58 -22.38
CA ASP A 26 19.15 -4.16 -23.76
C ASP A 26 18.48 -5.25 -24.64
N PHE A 27 18.01 -6.35 -24.05
CA PHE A 27 17.42 -7.46 -24.81
C PHE A 27 16.02 -7.11 -25.33
N ASP A 28 15.72 -7.54 -26.56
CA ASP A 28 14.44 -7.31 -27.22
C ASP A 28 13.45 -8.48 -27.03
N PHE A 29 12.50 -8.28 -26.12
CA PHE A 29 11.36 -9.15 -25.83
C PHE A 29 10.05 -8.71 -26.51
N SER A 30 10.09 -7.73 -27.42
CA SER A 30 8.87 -7.16 -28.00
C SER A 30 7.99 -8.22 -28.68
N GLY A 31 6.70 -8.22 -28.34
CA GLY A 31 5.68 -9.14 -28.86
C GLY A 31 5.86 -10.61 -28.47
N ILE A 32 6.77 -10.96 -27.55
CA ILE A 32 7.02 -12.35 -27.14
C ILE A 32 6.01 -12.78 -26.07
N ASP A 33 5.54 -14.02 -26.15
CA ASP A 33 4.79 -14.66 -25.07
C ASP A 33 5.73 -15.23 -24.00
N LEU A 34 5.72 -14.56 -22.86
CA LEU A 34 6.48 -14.83 -21.64
C LEU A 34 5.54 -15.24 -20.49
N THR A 35 4.35 -15.76 -20.80
CA THR A 35 3.39 -16.21 -19.79
C THR A 35 4.05 -17.20 -18.83
N GLN A 36 3.95 -16.92 -17.53
CA GLN A 36 4.54 -17.70 -16.44
C GLN A 36 6.08 -17.88 -16.51
N ALA A 37 6.80 -16.99 -17.21
CA ALA A 37 8.25 -16.99 -17.25
C ALA A 37 8.87 -16.68 -15.88
N ASP A 38 10.02 -17.29 -15.58
CA ASP A 38 10.84 -17.01 -14.39
C ASP A 38 12.07 -16.20 -14.79
N LEU A 39 12.06 -14.92 -14.43
CA LEU A 39 13.06 -13.89 -14.72
C LEU A 39 13.68 -13.31 -13.44
N ARG A 40 13.47 -13.95 -12.28
CA ARG A 40 13.92 -13.42 -10.99
C ARG A 40 15.42 -13.16 -10.98
N PHE A 41 15.87 -12.13 -10.25
CA PHE A 41 17.29 -11.78 -10.08
C PHE A 41 18.05 -11.46 -11.37
N SER A 42 17.36 -11.24 -12.49
CA SER A 42 17.99 -10.98 -13.78
C SER A 42 18.31 -9.50 -13.96
N ASN A 43 19.36 -9.20 -14.73
CA ASN A 43 19.59 -7.85 -15.22
C ASN A 43 18.77 -7.65 -16.51
N LEU A 44 17.77 -6.79 -16.46
CA LEU A 44 16.85 -6.44 -17.56
C LEU A 44 16.89 -4.93 -17.83
N THR A 45 18.00 -4.28 -17.48
CA THR A 45 18.21 -2.84 -17.69
C THR A 45 18.02 -2.51 -19.17
N ARG A 46 17.15 -1.53 -19.47
CA ARG A 46 16.79 -1.11 -20.85
C ARG A 46 16.25 -2.21 -21.77
N ALA A 47 15.76 -3.32 -21.21
CA ALA A 47 15.12 -4.35 -22.02
C ALA A 47 13.81 -3.83 -22.65
N ASN A 48 13.53 -4.27 -23.88
CA ASN A 48 12.34 -3.89 -24.63
C ASN A 48 11.25 -4.97 -24.50
N PHE A 49 10.18 -4.68 -23.76
CA PHE A 49 9.01 -5.53 -23.55
C PHE A 49 7.75 -5.02 -24.28
N ARG A 50 7.88 -4.14 -25.28
CA ARG A 50 6.72 -3.55 -25.96
C ARG A 50 5.79 -4.62 -26.53
N GLY A 51 4.51 -4.58 -26.14
CA GLY A 51 3.49 -5.54 -26.57
C GLY A 51 3.73 -7.00 -26.15
N ALA A 52 4.65 -7.27 -25.22
CA ALA A 52 4.92 -8.62 -24.74
C ALA A 52 3.82 -9.13 -23.79
N ILE A 53 3.62 -10.44 -23.73
CA ILE A 53 2.63 -11.08 -22.84
C ILE A 53 3.38 -11.67 -21.65
N LEU A 54 3.25 -11.06 -20.47
CA LEU A 54 3.95 -11.43 -19.23
C LEU A 54 2.99 -11.91 -18.14
N ARG A 55 1.84 -12.47 -18.51
CA ARG A 55 0.81 -12.92 -17.57
C ARG A 55 1.40 -13.91 -16.57
N GLN A 56 1.22 -13.65 -15.28
CA GLN A 56 1.74 -14.49 -14.19
C GLN A 56 3.27 -14.73 -14.23
N ALA A 57 4.03 -13.91 -14.96
CA ALA A 57 5.48 -13.99 -14.98
C ALA A 57 6.08 -13.52 -13.65
N ASN A 58 7.25 -14.05 -13.29
CA ASN A 58 7.96 -13.69 -12.07
C ASN A 58 9.26 -12.97 -12.39
N LEU A 59 9.25 -11.65 -12.22
CA LEU A 59 10.40 -10.75 -12.42
C LEU A 59 11.01 -10.28 -11.09
N SER A 60 10.56 -10.80 -9.94
CA SER A 60 10.99 -10.27 -8.63
C SER A 60 12.50 -10.23 -8.46
N PHE A 61 12.99 -9.18 -7.82
CA PHE A 61 14.42 -8.89 -7.61
C PHE A 61 15.23 -8.64 -8.89
N SER A 62 14.60 -8.36 -10.04
CA SER A 62 15.31 -8.00 -11.27
C SER A 62 15.65 -6.50 -11.36
N GLU A 63 16.69 -6.17 -12.09
CA GLU A 63 17.02 -4.78 -12.43
C GLU A 63 16.30 -4.41 -13.73
N LEU A 64 15.32 -3.53 -13.68
CA LEU A 64 14.49 -3.13 -14.83
C LEU A 64 14.72 -1.67 -15.23
N ASN A 65 15.78 -1.02 -14.74
CA ASN A 65 15.99 0.41 -14.96
C ASN A 65 15.99 0.75 -16.46
N GLY A 66 15.15 1.68 -16.90
CA GLY A 66 15.01 2.09 -18.30
C GLY A 66 14.29 1.09 -19.22
N ALA A 67 13.71 0.01 -18.70
CA ALA A 67 12.96 -0.96 -19.50
C ALA A 67 11.65 -0.37 -20.06
N ASP A 68 11.21 -0.87 -21.22
CA ASP A 68 10.02 -0.40 -21.92
C ASP A 68 8.93 -1.46 -21.99
N PHE A 69 7.85 -1.29 -21.24
CA PHE A 69 6.67 -2.17 -21.19
C PHE A 69 5.46 -1.57 -21.92
N THR A 70 5.66 -0.65 -22.88
CA THR A 70 4.53 -0.04 -23.58
C THR A 70 3.60 -1.11 -24.18
N ASP A 71 2.30 -1.02 -23.90
CA ASP A 71 1.25 -1.96 -24.34
C ASP A 71 1.46 -3.44 -23.95
N ALA A 72 2.29 -3.74 -22.94
CA ALA A 72 2.52 -5.11 -22.47
C ALA A 72 1.38 -5.63 -21.56
N ASP A 73 1.14 -6.95 -21.56
CA ASP A 73 0.17 -7.60 -20.65
C ASP A 73 0.86 -8.18 -19.42
N LEU A 74 0.80 -7.47 -18.29
CA LEU A 74 1.41 -7.82 -17.01
C LEU A 74 0.39 -8.44 -16.03
N PHE A 75 -0.76 -8.95 -16.51
CA PHE A 75 -1.81 -9.49 -15.65
C PHE A 75 -1.26 -10.51 -14.63
N GLU A 76 -1.43 -10.26 -13.33
CA GLU A 76 -0.91 -11.09 -12.23
C GLU A 76 0.61 -11.33 -12.21
N ALA A 77 1.40 -10.48 -12.88
CA ALA A 77 2.87 -10.58 -12.85
C ALA A 77 3.46 -10.16 -11.48
N ASN A 78 4.59 -10.75 -11.11
CA ASN A 78 5.31 -10.43 -9.87
C ASN A 78 6.55 -9.59 -10.16
N LEU A 79 6.51 -8.30 -9.83
CA LEU A 79 7.59 -7.33 -9.98
C LEU A 79 8.10 -6.80 -8.63
N ASN A 80 7.90 -7.55 -7.55
CA ASN A 80 8.34 -7.15 -6.23
C ASN A 80 9.87 -6.99 -6.18
N PHE A 81 10.35 -5.96 -5.46
CA PHE A 81 11.78 -5.69 -5.26
C PHE A 81 12.58 -5.43 -6.54
N CYS A 82 11.95 -4.96 -7.63
CA CYS A 82 12.65 -4.61 -8.86
C CYS A 82 13.17 -3.16 -8.86
N GLY A 83 14.29 -2.92 -9.55
CA GLY A 83 14.73 -1.57 -9.87
C GLY A 83 13.89 -1.00 -11.02
N LEU A 84 12.99 -0.05 -10.77
CA LEU A 84 12.07 0.52 -11.78
C LEU A 84 12.37 1.98 -12.13
N VAL A 85 13.63 2.42 -12.04
CA VAL A 85 14.01 3.79 -12.39
C VAL A 85 13.85 3.99 -13.90
N ASP A 86 13.13 5.05 -14.30
CA ASP A 86 12.85 5.40 -15.70
C ASP A 86 12.21 4.27 -16.54
N VAL A 87 11.40 3.41 -15.93
CA VAL A 87 10.60 2.39 -16.65
C VAL A 87 9.36 3.00 -17.29
N ASN A 88 9.10 2.65 -18.55
CA ASN A 88 7.91 3.05 -19.28
C ASN A 88 6.81 1.97 -19.20
N LEU A 89 5.64 2.31 -18.68
CA LEU A 89 4.47 1.43 -18.52
C LEU A 89 3.23 1.92 -19.28
N THR A 90 3.37 2.87 -20.21
CA THR A 90 2.22 3.44 -20.93
C THR A 90 1.41 2.36 -21.64
N GLY A 91 0.10 2.32 -21.42
CA GLY A 91 -0.80 1.34 -22.05
C GLY A 91 -0.68 -0.10 -21.53
N ALA A 92 0.21 -0.39 -20.58
CA ALA A 92 0.39 -1.74 -20.06
C ALA A 92 -0.79 -2.19 -19.17
N ASN A 93 -1.23 -3.45 -19.33
CA ASN A 93 -2.22 -4.05 -18.45
C ASN A 93 -1.57 -4.57 -17.16
N VAL A 94 -1.69 -3.82 -16.07
CA VAL A 94 -1.08 -4.15 -14.76
C VAL A 94 -2.07 -4.73 -13.74
N GLU A 95 -3.27 -5.14 -14.17
CA GLU A 95 -4.28 -5.69 -13.28
C GLU A 95 -3.76 -6.96 -12.55
N GLY A 96 -3.78 -6.94 -11.22
CA GLY A 96 -3.27 -8.05 -10.38
C GLY A 96 -1.75 -8.15 -10.26
N ALA A 97 -0.98 -7.29 -10.95
CA ALA A 97 0.48 -7.27 -10.82
C ALA A 97 0.93 -6.73 -9.45
N THR A 98 2.06 -7.23 -8.93
CA THR A 98 2.60 -6.83 -7.61
C THR A 98 3.91 -6.04 -7.73
N PHE A 99 4.04 -4.94 -7.00
CA PHE A 99 5.13 -3.95 -7.08
C PHE A 99 5.71 -3.56 -5.70
N ASN A 100 5.65 -4.46 -4.73
CA ASN A 100 6.10 -4.17 -3.37
C ASN A 100 7.60 -3.83 -3.37
N PHE A 101 7.97 -2.68 -2.78
CA PHE A 101 9.35 -2.18 -2.66
C PHE A 101 10.08 -1.93 -3.98
N SER A 102 9.38 -1.72 -5.10
CA SER A 102 10.01 -1.29 -6.35
C SER A 102 10.22 0.23 -6.40
N GLY A 103 11.35 0.68 -6.95
CA GLY A 103 11.69 2.11 -7.08
C GLY A 103 10.68 2.93 -7.90
N ARG A 104 10.70 4.27 -7.77
CA ARG A 104 9.75 5.18 -8.45
C ARG A 104 9.77 5.00 -9.98
N SER A 105 8.66 4.48 -10.54
CA SER A 105 8.35 4.53 -11.97
C SER A 105 7.66 5.88 -12.31
N LYS A 106 7.92 6.43 -13.50
CA LYS A 106 7.12 7.51 -14.07
C LYS A 106 5.78 6.93 -14.55
N TYR A 107 4.83 6.80 -13.64
CA TYR A 107 3.43 6.70 -14.03
C TYR A 107 3.02 8.05 -14.60
N VAL A 108 2.88 8.15 -15.92
CA VAL A 108 2.19 9.27 -16.58
C VAL A 108 0.72 8.85 -16.62
N PRO A 109 -0.17 9.42 -15.79
CA PRO A 109 -1.58 9.11 -15.89
C PRO A 109 -2.06 9.50 -17.29
N ASP A 110 -2.84 8.62 -17.92
CA ASP A 110 -3.67 9.00 -19.07
C ASP A 110 -4.31 10.35 -18.78
N GLU A 111 -4.23 11.24 -19.76
CA GLU A 111 -4.79 12.59 -19.83
C GLU A 111 -5.84 12.85 -18.75
N ILE A 112 -5.64 13.91 -17.96
CA ILE A 112 -6.59 14.49 -17.02
C ILE A 112 -7.98 14.46 -17.63
N ARG A 113 -8.73 13.38 -17.38
CA ARG A 113 -10.17 13.38 -17.61
C ARG A 113 -10.66 14.40 -16.60
N PRO A 114 -11.30 15.50 -17.02
CA PRO A 114 -11.85 16.44 -16.07
C PRO A 114 -12.68 15.64 -15.08
N GLU A 115 -12.38 15.78 -13.78
CA GLU A 115 -13.20 15.15 -12.77
C GLU A 115 -14.65 15.47 -13.09
N PRO A 116 -15.54 14.47 -13.18
CA PRO A 116 -16.93 14.75 -13.48
C PRO A 116 -17.41 15.77 -12.45
N ILE A 117 -18.00 16.86 -12.92
CA ILE A 117 -18.54 17.91 -12.04
C ILE A 117 -19.58 17.24 -11.15
N THR A 118 -19.18 16.89 -9.93
CA THR A 118 -20.02 16.23 -8.94
C THR A 118 -20.50 17.24 -7.92
N LEU A 119 -21.70 17.01 -7.37
CA LEU A 119 -22.27 17.88 -6.33
C LEU A 119 -21.30 18.04 -5.14
N THR A 120 -20.52 17.00 -4.82
CA THR A 120 -19.49 17.03 -3.77
C THR A 120 -18.34 17.97 -4.10
N THR A 121 -17.81 17.97 -5.33
CA THR A 121 -16.79 18.95 -5.77
C THR A 121 -17.32 20.39 -5.75
N ILE A 122 -18.61 20.61 -6.00
CA ILE A 122 -19.22 21.95 -5.92
C ILE A 122 -19.45 22.36 -4.47
N LEU A 123 -19.95 21.45 -3.62
CA LEU A 123 -20.22 21.73 -2.21
C LEU A 123 -18.94 21.90 -1.36
N GLN A 124 -17.85 21.20 -1.71
CA GLN A 124 -16.56 21.31 -1.04
C GLN A 124 -15.77 22.55 -1.46
N LYS A 125 -16.11 23.19 -2.59
CA LYS A 125 -15.50 24.47 -2.97
C LYS A 125 -15.93 25.55 -1.98
N PRO A 126 -14.98 26.28 -1.36
CA PRO A 126 -15.30 27.40 -0.48
C PRO A 126 -16.20 28.39 -1.23
N GLY A 127 -17.35 28.76 -0.64
CA GLY A 127 -18.33 29.68 -1.22
C GLY A 127 -19.56 29.02 -1.85
N TRP A 128 -19.38 28.01 -2.70
CA TRP A 128 -20.52 27.34 -3.37
C TRP A 128 -21.34 26.49 -2.41
N GLY A 129 -20.69 25.79 -1.47
CA GLY A 129 -21.37 25.05 -0.41
C GLY A 129 -22.26 25.95 0.45
N THR A 130 -21.75 27.11 0.84
CA THR A 130 -22.48 28.11 1.64
C THR A 130 -23.64 28.71 0.86
N PHE A 131 -23.45 29.04 -0.42
CA PHE A 131 -24.51 29.58 -1.28
C PHE A 131 -25.66 28.57 -1.48
N ILE A 132 -25.34 27.31 -1.77
CA ILE A 132 -26.34 26.24 -1.91
C ILE A 132 -27.08 26.02 -0.59
N GLY A 133 -26.35 26.03 0.54
CA GLY A 133 -26.94 25.94 1.88
C GLY A 133 -27.91 27.10 2.18
N MET A 134 -27.53 28.33 1.84
CA MET A 134 -28.39 29.52 1.97
C MET A 134 -29.66 29.39 1.12
N LEU A 135 -29.53 28.93 -0.14
CA LEU A 135 -30.66 28.76 -1.05
C LEU A 135 -31.64 27.66 -0.57
N LEU A 136 -31.11 26.53 -0.10
CA LEU A 136 -31.92 25.47 0.51
C LEU A 136 -32.61 25.94 1.80
N GLY A 137 -31.91 26.70 2.63
CA GLY A 137 -32.47 27.32 3.83
C GLY A 137 -33.61 28.29 3.51
N ALA A 138 -33.42 29.15 2.50
CA ALA A 138 -34.45 30.08 2.04
C ALA A 138 -35.69 29.35 1.50
N LEU A 139 -35.51 28.26 0.73
CA LEU A 139 -36.61 27.43 0.24
C LEU A 139 -37.38 26.73 1.38
N LEU A 140 -36.66 26.23 2.40
CA LEU A 140 -37.30 25.61 3.58
C LEU A 140 -38.11 26.63 4.38
N ILE A 141 -37.57 27.83 4.58
CA ILE A 141 -38.28 28.92 5.26
C ILE A 141 -39.52 29.31 4.44
N TYR A 142 -39.38 29.53 3.13
CA TYR A 142 -40.50 29.86 2.26
C TYR A 142 -41.59 28.78 2.26
N GLY A 143 -41.20 27.50 2.15
CA GLY A 143 -42.11 26.37 2.22
C GLY A 143 -42.85 26.30 3.56
N SER A 144 -42.15 26.51 4.67
CA SER A 144 -42.74 26.54 6.02
C SER A 144 -43.71 27.72 6.19
N SER A 145 -43.33 28.91 5.71
CA SER A 145 -44.19 30.09 5.68
C SER A 145 -45.43 29.89 4.80
N ALA A 146 -45.30 29.20 3.67
CA ALA A 146 -46.43 28.86 2.81
C ALA A 146 -47.42 27.91 3.50
N ILE A 147 -46.92 26.89 4.22
CA ILE A 147 -47.77 26.00 5.02
C ILE A 147 -48.56 26.80 6.06
N ILE A 148 -47.91 27.70 6.80
CA ILE A 148 -48.56 28.57 7.79
C ILE A 148 -49.60 29.47 7.12
N TYR A 149 -49.26 30.09 5.99
CA TYR A 149 -50.12 30.99 5.25
C TYR A 149 -51.40 30.31 4.75
N PHE A 150 -51.27 29.18 4.05
CA PHE A 150 -52.43 28.42 3.55
C PHE A 150 -53.26 27.83 4.69
N THR A 151 -52.63 27.39 5.79
CA THR A 151 -53.36 26.94 6.99
C THR A 151 -54.20 28.07 7.58
N ASN A 152 -53.63 29.28 7.66
CA ASN A 152 -54.35 30.44 8.15
C ASN A 152 -55.53 30.82 7.24
N LEU A 153 -55.33 30.83 5.91
CA LEU A 153 -56.41 31.05 4.94
C LEU A 153 -57.55 30.03 5.08
N ILE A 154 -57.25 28.76 5.31
CA ILE A 154 -58.26 27.71 5.50
C ILE A 154 -59.10 27.95 6.77
N VAL A 155 -58.49 28.45 7.85
CA VAL A 155 -59.15 28.62 9.16
C VAL A 155 -59.89 29.95 9.27
N THR A 156 -59.40 31.02 8.65
CA THR A 156 -59.94 32.38 8.81
C THR A 156 -60.94 32.80 7.73
N THR A 157 -61.03 32.06 6.63
CA THR A 157 -61.95 32.39 5.54
C THR A 157 -63.39 32.05 5.91
N ASN A 158 -64.28 33.06 5.86
CA ASN A 158 -65.71 32.89 6.12
C ASN A 158 -66.48 32.27 4.93
N ASP A 159 -65.87 32.19 3.76
CA ASP A 159 -66.46 31.60 2.55
C ASP A 159 -66.11 30.10 2.42
N PRO A 160 -67.11 29.19 2.52
CA PRO A 160 -66.87 27.75 2.47
C PRO A 160 -66.31 27.28 1.12
N VAL A 161 -66.59 27.98 0.02
CA VAL A 161 -66.11 27.61 -1.32
C VAL A 161 -64.61 27.91 -1.45
N MET A 162 -64.18 29.09 -0.99
CA MET A 162 -62.76 29.46 -0.96
C MET A 162 -61.95 28.59 0.01
N ALA A 163 -62.49 28.27 1.20
CA ALA A 163 -61.87 27.32 2.11
C ALA A 163 -61.69 25.92 1.47
N GLY A 164 -62.67 25.47 0.68
CA GLY A 164 -62.58 24.24 -0.11
C GLY A 164 -61.48 24.28 -1.18
N LEU A 165 -61.39 25.39 -1.92
CA LEU A 165 -60.34 25.61 -2.93
C LEU A 165 -58.93 25.58 -2.29
N TYR A 166 -58.73 26.25 -1.17
CA TYR A 166 -57.42 26.24 -0.48
C TYR A 166 -57.04 24.83 0.00
N LYS A 167 -57.98 24.05 0.53
CA LYS A 167 -57.74 22.64 0.88
C LYS A 167 -57.34 21.82 -0.34
N PHE A 168 -58.05 21.99 -1.46
CA PHE A 168 -57.71 21.32 -2.72
C PHE A 168 -56.29 21.66 -3.18
N LEU A 169 -55.90 22.95 -3.18
CA LEU A 169 -54.56 23.37 -3.59
C LEU A 169 -53.47 22.77 -2.71
N VAL A 170 -53.67 22.72 -1.39
CA VAL A 170 -52.71 22.11 -0.45
C VAL A 170 -52.57 20.60 -0.72
N ILE A 171 -53.69 19.89 -0.84
CA ILE A 171 -53.70 18.45 -1.14
C ILE A 171 -52.99 18.18 -2.46
N ASN A 172 -53.31 18.95 -3.51
CA ASN A 172 -52.73 18.79 -4.84
C ASN A 172 -51.21 18.97 -4.84
N ASN A 173 -50.70 19.99 -4.15
CA ASN A 173 -49.24 20.21 -4.04
C ASN A 173 -48.54 19.11 -3.23
N LEU A 174 -49.13 18.65 -2.12
CA LEU A 174 -48.58 17.58 -1.29
C LEU A 174 -48.54 16.24 -2.04
N THR A 175 -49.66 15.86 -2.68
CA THR A 175 -49.75 14.61 -3.43
C THR A 175 -48.85 14.65 -4.67
N GLY A 176 -48.76 15.80 -5.36
CA GLY A 176 -47.84 15.99 -6.49
C GLY A 176 -46.38 15.81 -6.08
N GLY A 177 -45.93 16.52 -5.04
CA GLY A 177 -44.55 16.44 -4.55
C GLY A 177 -44.18 15.05 -4.03
N ALA A 178 -45.03 14.45 -3.19
CA ALA A 178 -44.81 13.10 -2.66
C ALA A 178 -44.83 12.04 -3.77
N GLY A 179 -45.76 12.16 -4.73
CA GLY A 179 -45.88 11.22 -5.86
C GLY A 179 -44.63 11.23 -6.75
N VAL A 180 -44.11 12.41 -7.07
CA VAL A 180 -42.88 12.56 -7.85
C VAL A 180 -41.67 11.97 -7.11
N PHE A 181 -41.56 12.22 -5.80
CA PHE A 181 -40.51 11.65 -4.97
C PHE A 181 -40.54 10.12 -4.96
N LEU A 182 -41.71 9.53 -4.69
CA LEU A 182 -41.89 8.08 -4.63
C LEU A 182 -41.62 7.42 -5.99
N LEU A 183 -42.04 8.08 -7.07
CA LEU A 183 -41.75 7.63 -8.43
C LEU A 183 -40.25 7.65 -8.73
N ALA A 184 -39.55 8.74 -8.43
CA ALA A 184 -38.10 8.82 -8.60
C ALA A 184 -37.35 7.78 -7.75
N TRP A 185 -37.77 7.58 -6.50
CA TRP A 185 -37.15 6.61 -5.59
C TRP A 185 -37.35 5.16 -6.04
N SER A 186 -38.58 4.79 -6.41
CA SER A 186 -38.92 3.43 -6.87
C SER A 186 -38.25 3.07 -8.19
N LEU A 187 -38.18 4.02 -9.13
CA LEU A 187 -37.57 3.80 -10.44
C LEU A 187 -36.04 3.88 -10.43
N LEU A 188 -35.41 4.45 -9.40
CA LEU A 188 -33.96 4.64 -9.32
C LEU A 188 -33.19 3.33 -9.56
N GLY A 189 -33.64 2.22 -8.96
CA GLY A 189 -33.00 0.91 -9.11
C GLY A 189 -33.10 0.39 -10.54
N TRP A 190 -34.29 0.47 -11.13
CA TRP A 190 -34.55 0.03 -12.50
C TRP A 190 -33.82 0.90 -13.54
N LEU A 191 -33.90 2.23 -13.41
CA LEU A 191 -33.23 3.18 -14.31
C LEU A 191 -31.71 2.96 -14.33
N ASN A 192 -31.10 2.69 -13.18
CA ASN A 192 -29.66 2.44 -13.09
C ASN A 192 -29.24 1.10 -13.71
N ARG A 193 -30.12 0.08 -13.70
CA ARG A 193 -29.84 -1.22 -14.31
C ARG A 193 -30.05 -1.21 -15.83
N THR A 194 -31.10 -0.53 -16.30
CA THR A 194 -31.51 -0.57 -17.71
C THR A 194 -30.72 0.41 -18.58
N PHE A 195 -30.34 1.58 -18.05
CA PHE A 195 -29.67 2.62 -18.83
C PHE A 195 -28.29 2.93 -18.26
N SER A 196 -27.24 2.77 -19.07
CA SER A 196 -25.87 3.12 -18.69
C SER A 196 -25.62 4.64 -18.69
N ALA A 197 -26.18 5.36 -19.66
CA ALA A 197 -25.99 6.79 -19.82
C ALA A 197 -26.86 7.62 -18.84
N PRO A 198 -26.28 8.55 -18.06
CA PRO A 198 -27.02 9.34 -17.06
C PRO A 198 -28.16 10.17 -17.67
N TRP A 199 -27.92 10.84 -18.80
CA TRP A 199 -28.92 11.69 -19.44
C TRP A 199 -30.19 10.92 -19.85
N LYS A 200 -30.05 9.65 -20.28
CA LYS A 200 -31.20 8.79 -20.63
C LYS A 200 -32.08 8.54 -19.40
N ARG A 201 -31.47 8.34 -18.23
CA ARG A 201 -32.20 8.14 -16.96
C ARG A 201 -33.04 9.37 -16.61
N HIS A 202 -32.47 10.56 -16.76
CA HIS A 202 -33.15 11.83 -16.52
C HIS A 202 -34.30 12.09 -17.50
N ILE A 203 -34.11 11.83 -18.80
CA ILE A 203 -35.19 11.98 -19.79
C ILE A 203 -36.36 11.04 -19.49
N ILE A 204 -36.06 9.76 -19.24
CA ILE A 204 -37.10 8.76 -18.98
C ILE A 204 -37.83 9.06 -17.68
N LEU A 205 -37.11 9.44 -16.62
CA LEU A 205 -37.73 9.90 -15.38
C LEU A 205 -38.63 11.11 -15.63
N SER A 206 -38.19 12.08 -16.44
CA SER A 206 -38.98 13.29 -16.74
C SER A 206 -40.28 12.96 -17.47
N ILE A 207 -40.23 12.04 -18.44
CA ILE A 207 -41.42 11.59 -19.18
C ILE A 207 -42.40 10.89 -18.22
N LEU A 208 -41.91 9.95 -17.42
CA LEU A 208 -42.76 9.23 -16.46
C LEU A 208 -43.33 10.14 -15.38
N ALA A 209 -42.50 11.03 -14.81
CA ALA A 209 -42.94 12.01 -13.83
C ALA A 209 -43.98 12.98 -14.40
N LEU A 210 -43.85 13.41 -15.67
CA LEU A 210 -44.83 14.26 -16.35
C LEU A 210 -46.20 13.56 -16.43
N PHE A 211 -46.23 12.33 -16.98
CA PHE A 211 -47.49 11.60 -17.14
C PHE A 211 -48.13 11.26 -15.79
N SER A 212 -47.34 10.82 -14.81
CA SER A 212 -47.84 10.54 -13.47
C SER A 212 -48.37 11.80 -12.78
N PHE A 213 -47.66 12.93 -12.90
CA PHE A 213 -48.09 14.19 -12.31
C PHE A 213 -49.40 14.69 -12.92
N VAL A 214 -49.51 14.69 -14.26
CA VAL A 214 -50.75 15.08 -14.97
C VAL A 214 -51.91 14.16 -14.57
N ALA A 215 -51.69 12.85 -14.52
CA ALA A 215 -52.74 11.89 -14.14
C ALA A 215 -53.24 12.12 -12.69
N ILE A 216 -52.33 12.34 -11.74
CA ILE A 216 -52.66 12.64 -10.34
C ILE A 216 -53.44 13.96 -10.23
N ASN A 217 -52.97 15.02 -10.89
CA ASN A 217 -53.63 16.34 -10.86
C ASN A 217 -55.03 16.28 -11.48
N LEU A 218 -55.18 15.56 -12.60
CA LEU A 218 -56.48 15.39 -13.25
C LEU A 218 -57.46 14.63 -12.35
N GLY A 219 -57.00 13.57 -11.69
CA GLY A 219 -57.78 12.81 -10.71
C GLY A 219 -58.23 13.68 -9.53
N LEU A 220 -57.30 14.44 -8.93
CA LEU A 220 -57.62 15.34 -7.83
C LEU A 220 -58.55 16.48 -8.25
N TYR A 221 -58.37 17.03 -9.46
CA TYR A 221 -59.26 18.04 -10.00
C TYR A 221 -60.70 17.51 -10.10
N TYR A 222 -60.93 16.35 -10.72
CA TYR A 222 -62.30 15.85 -10.88
C TYR A 222 -62.94 15.35 -9.59
N THR A 223 -62.14 14.86 -8.63
CA THR A 223 -62.66 14.33 -7.37
C THR A 223 -62.88 15.40 -6.30
N ILE A 224 -62.02 16.41 -6.23
CA ILE A 224 -62.01 17.40 -5.15
C ILE A 224 -62.16 18.83 -5.70
N GLY A 225 -61.42 19.19 -6.76
CA GLY A 225 -61.32 20.59 -7.21
C GLY A 225 -62.54 21.12 -7.97
N LYS A 226 -63.11 20.31 -8.87
CA LYS A 226 -64.16 20.70 -9.81
C LYS A 226 -65.39 21.33 -9.15
N PRO A 227 -65.97 20.77 -8.06
CA PRO A 227 -67.14 21.36 -7.41
C PRO A 227 -66.91 22.80 -6.92
N TYR A 228 -65.72 23.10 -6.41
CA TYR A 228 -65.38 24.43 -5.91
C TYR A 228 -65.11 25.41 -7.06
N ILE A 229 -64.40 24.95 -8.10
CA ILE A 229 -64.04 25.78 -9.26
C ILE A 229 -65.30 26.16 -10.05
N ASP A 230 -66.23 25.22 -10.27
CA ASP A 230 -67.49 25.48 -10.98
C ASP A 230 -68.36 26.49 -10.21
N GLN A 231 -68.41 26.40 -8.87
CA GLN A 231 -69.13 27.35 -8.02
C GLN A 231 -68.52 28.74 -8.01
N LEU A 232 -67.19 28.84 -8.10
CA LEU A 232 -66.46 30.11 -8.20
C LEU A 232 -66.65 30.77 -9.58
N ALA A 233 -66.59 29.99 -10.66
CA ALA A 233 -66.81 30.49 -12.02
C ALA A 233 -68.24 31.01 -12.24
N ALA A 234 -69.21 30.51 -11.48
CA ALA A 234 -70.58 31.00 -11.49
C ALA A 234 -70.77 32.34 -10.75
N ARG A 235 -69.80 32.75 -9.91
CA ARG A 235 -69.81 34.07 -9.27
C ARG A 235 -69.30 35.08 -10.29
N GLN A 236 -70.02 36.18 -10.52
CA GLN A 236 -69.60 37.28 -11.41
C GLN A 236 -68.34 38.04 -10.94
N GLU A 237 -67.68 37.55 -9.89
CA GLU A 237 -66.41 38.10 -9.41
C GLU A 237 -65.27 37.58 -10.30
N ALA A 238 -64.42 38.49 -10.77
CA ALA A 238 -63.28 38.14 -11.60
C ALA A 238 -62.34 37.20 -10.81
N VAL A 239 -62.32 35.92 -11.17
CA VAL A 239 -61.26 35.02 -10.72
C VAL A 239 -59.96 35.57 -11.30
N PRO A 240 -58.96 35.94 -10.48
CA PRO A 240 -57.70 36.47 -10.98
C PRO A 240 -57.04 35.47 -11.93
N ASP A 241 -56.44 35.96 -13.02
CA ASP A 241 -55.66 35.12 -13.92
C ASP A 241 -54.59 34.36 -13.11
N SER A 242 -54.69 33.04 -13.15
CA SER A 242 -53.72 32.16 -12.48
C SER A 242 -52.54 31.88 -13.40
N ALA A 243 -51.40 31.54 -12.79
CA ALA A 243 -50.24 31.09 -13.54
C ALA A 243 -50.62 29.88 -14.42
N PRO A 244 -50.16 29.82 -15.67
CA PRO A 244 -50.46 28.69 -16.55
C PRO A 244 -50.05 27.34 -15.94
N TRP A 245 -50.88 26.31 -16.15
CA TRP A 245 -50.70 24.98 -15.55
C TRP A 245 -49.30 24.38 -15.79
N TYR A 246 -48.66 24.69 -16.92
CA TYR A 246 -47.32 24.18 -17.26
C TYR A 246 -46.21 24.68 -16.32
N ILE A 247 -46.39 25.83 -15.64
CA ILE A 247 -45.42 26.34 -14.65
C ILE A 247 -45.35 25.40 -13.44
N TYR A 248 -46.51 24.92 -12.98
CA TYR A 248 -46.61 23.96 -11.88
C TYR A 248 -46.06 22.58 -12.25
N VAL A 249 -46.17 22.18 -13.52
CA VAL A 249 -45.56 20.95 -14.05
C VAL A 249 -44.04 21.06 -14.09
N MET A 250 -43.51 22.19 -14.59
CA MET A 250 -42.08 22.39 -14.75
C MET A 250 -41.32 22.30 -13.41
N GLY A 251 -41.86 22.92 -12.35
CA GLY A 251 -41.26 22.86 -11.01
C GLY A 251 -41.12 21.44 -10.49
N ASN A 252 -42.13 20.59 -10.71
CA ASN A 252 -42.11 19.19 -10.28
C ASN A 252 -41.08 18.35 -11.05
N LEU A 253 -40.93 18.58 -12.36
CA LEU A 253 -39.91 17.90 -13.17
C LEU A 253 -38.49 18.28 -12.75
N LEU A 254 -38.25 19.56 -12.44
CA LEU A 254 -36.97 20.03 -11.93
C LEU A 254 -36.64 19.36 -10.59
N ILE A 255 -37.61 19.30 -9.67
CA ILE A 255 -37.44 18.64 -8.36
C ILE A 255 -37.17 17.14 -8.53
N ALA A 256 -37.89 16.45 -9.42
CA ALA A 256 -37.69 15.02 -9.70
C ALA A 256 -36.26 14.72 -10.14
N ASN A 257 -35.75 15.50 -11.11
CA ASN A 257 -34.43 15.31 -11.68
C ASN A 257 -33.32 15.70 -10.71
N PHE A 258 -33.51 16.81 -9.98
CA PHE A 258 -32.59 17.22 -8.93
C PHE A 258 -32.47 16.15 -7.85
N PHE A 259 -33.61 15.59 -7.42
CA PHE A 259 -33.64 14.55 -6.42
C PHE A 259 -32.96 13.24 -6.89
N LEU A 260 -33.22 12.82 -8.14
CA LEU A 260 -32.53 11.68 -8.74
C LEU A 260 -31.01 11.87 -8.73
N TYR A 261 -30.54 13.07 -9.09
CA TYR A 261 -29.13 13.41 -9.08
C TYR A 261 -28.54 13.33 -7.66
N VAL A 262 -29.16 13.97 -6.67
CA VAL A 262 -28.69 13.94 -5.26
C VAL A 262 -28.60 12.50 -4.73
N LEU A 263 -29.61 11.66 -4.97
CA LEU A 263 -29.59 10.25 -4.55
C LEU A 263 -28.48 9.44 -5.22
N GLN A 264 -28.22 9.67 -6.51
CA GLN A 264 -27.12 9.00 -7.22
C GLN A 264 -25.77 9.42 -6.64
N GLN A 265 -25.58 10.71 -6.39
CA GLN A 265 -24.34 11.23 -5.81
C GLN A 265 -24.09 10.70 -4.39
N GLY A 266 -25.14 10.64 -3.55
CA GLY A 266 -25.04 10.05 -2.22
C GLY A 266 -24.54 8.60 -2.26
N ARG A 267 -25.10 7.77 -3.16
CA ARG A 267 -24.66 6.37 -3.32
C ARG A 267 -23.22 6.24 -3.82
N GLN A 268 -22.79 7.13 -4.73
CA GLN A 268 -21.40 7.13 -5.20
C GLN A 268 -20.42 7.47 -4.07
N LEU A 269 -20.78 8.45 -3.23
CA LEU A 269 -19.94 8.84 -2.09
C LEU A 269 -19.81 7.70 -1.08
N THR A 270 -20.92 7.03 -0.72
CA THR A 270 -20.89 5.87 0.18
C THR A 270 -20.03 4.74 -0.36
N ARG A 271 -20.07 4.48 -1.68
CA ARG A 271 -19.21 3.48 -2.33
C ARG A 271 -17.73 3.84 -2.22
N LYS A 272 -17.36 5.07 -2.58
CA LYS A 272 -15.97 5.55 -2.50
C LYS A 272 -15.43 5.46 -1.06
N LEU A 273 -16.23 5.84 -0.07
CA LEU A 273 -15.85 5.75 1.33
C LEU A 273 -15.61 4.29 1.75
N SER A 274 -16.50 3.38 1.37
CA SER A 274 -16.34 1.95 1.66
C SER A 274 -15.11 1.35 0.98
N GLU A 275 -14.82 1.74 -0.27
CA GLU A 275 -13.61 1.31 -0.98
C GLU A 275 -12.34 1.79 -0.27
N GLN A 276 -12.31 3.05 0.18
CA GLN A 276 -11.19 3.60 0.94
C GLN A 276 -10.98 2.88 2.28
N GLU A 277 -12.07 2.56 3.00
CA GLU A 277 -12.01 1.83 4.27
C GLU A 277 -11.42 0.42 4.08
N ILE A 278 -11.82 -0.30 3.01
CA ILE A 278 -11.26 -1.61 2.66
C ILE A 278 -9.78 -1.51 2.31
N GLN A 279 -9.38 -0.48 1.54
CA GLN A 279 -7.97 -0.26 1.20
C GLN A 279 -7.12 -0.02 2.45
N LEU A 280 -7.62 0.78 3.40
CA LEU A 280 -6.94 1.06 4.66
C LEU A 280 -6.75 -0.22 5.49
N LEU A 281 -7.80 -1.03 5.63
CA LEU A 281 -7.75 -2.32 6.33
C LEU A 281 -6.72 -3.27 5.71
N ASN A 282 -6.65 -3.32 4.37
CA ASN A 282 -5.67 -4.15 3.68
C ASN A 282 -4.23 -3.66 3.92
N LEU A 283 -4.01 -2.36 3.92
CA LEU A 283 -2.71 -1.75 4.18
C LEU A 283 -2.26 -2.04 5.62
N GLU A 284 -3.16 -1.92 6.59
CA GLU A 284 -2.89 -2.26 7.99
C GLU A 284 -2.53 -3.75 8.14
N LYS A 285 -3.29 -4.64 7.51
CA LYS A 285 -3.00 -6.09 7.51
C LYS A 285 -1.63 -6.40 6.91
N LEU A 286 -1.27 -5.79 5.78
CA LEU A 286 0.04 -5.96 5.15
C LEU A 286 1.16 -5.45 6.05
N LYS A 287 0.97 -4.29 6.69
CA LYS A 287 1.92 -3.75 7.66
C LYS A 287 2.14 -4.72 8.82
N THR A 288 1.07 -5.20 9.47
CA THR A 288 1.17 -6.16 10.57
C THR A 288 1.85 -7.45 10.11
N ARG A 289 1.56 -7.93 8.91
CA ARG A 289 2.21 -9.11 8.34
C ARG A 289 3.72 -8.89 8.15
N ALA A 290 4.10 -7.76 7.59
CA ALA A 290 5.51 -7.41 7.40
C ALA A 290 6.24 -7.27 8.75
N GLU A 291 5.61 -6.69 9.76
CA GLU A 291 6.15 -6.61 11.13
C GLU A 291 6.34 -8.01 11.75
N LEU A 292 5.36 -8.91 11.59
CA LEU A 292 5.46 -10.30 12.05
C LEU A 292 6.56 -11.07 11.31
N ASP A 293 6.66 -10.92 9.99
CA ASP A 293 7.69 -11.60 9.19
C ASP A 293 9.09 -11.06 9.56
N ALA A 294 9.23 -9.74 9.81
CA ALA A 294 10.47 -9.14 10.31
C ALA A 294 10.84 -9.60 11.72
N LEU A 295 9.86 -9.77 12.61
CA LEU A 295 10.07 -10.34 13.94
C LEU A 295 10.51 -11.81 13.87
N GLN A 296 9.88 -12.62 13.00
CA GLN A 296 10.27 -14.01 12.77
C GLN A 296 11.69 -14.12 12.20
N ALA A 297 12.07 -13.22 11.29
CA ALA A 297 13.41 -13.19 10.70
C ALA A 297 14.52 -12.85 11.70
N LYS A 298 14.21 -12.19 12.83
CA LYS A 298 15.19 -11.89 13.89
C LYS A 298 15.71 -13.15 14.60
N ILE A 299 15.03 -14.29 14.48
CA ILE A 299 15.49 -15.57 15.05
C ILE A 299 15.92 -16.47 13.90
N ASN A 300 17.20 -16.88 13.87
CA ASN A 300 17.69 -17.85 12.89
C ASN A 300 17.12 -19.26 13.22
N PRO A 301 16.10 -19.76 12.50
CA PRO A 301 15.41 -20.98 12.90
C PRO A 301 16.32 -22.20 12.79
N HIS A 302 17.21 -22.20 11.79
CA HIS A 302 18.17 -23.28 11.57
C HIS A 302 19.18 -23.40 12.72
N PHE A 303 19.68 -22.26 13.22
CA PHE A 303 20.54 -22.26 14.42
C PHE A 303 19.80 -22.86 15.61
N LEU A 304 18.55 -22.45 15.86
CA LEU A 304 17.75 -22.95 16.98
C LEU A 304 17.50 -24.46 16.89
N TYR A 305 17.10 -24.97 15.72
CA TYR A 305 16.91 -26.40 15.52
C TYR A 305 18.19 -27.20 15.79
N ASN A 306 19.34 -26.71 15.30
CA ASN A 306 20.62 -27.38 15.55
C ASN A 306 21.01 -27.37 17.02
N ALA A 307 20.75 -26.27 17.72
CA ALA A 307 21.04 -26.16 19.14
C ALA A 307 20.17 -27.12 19.96
N LEU A 308 18.86 -27.21 19.67
CA LEU A 308 17.94 -28.14 20.32
C LEU A 308 18.31 -29.61 20.05
N ASN A 309 18.70 -29.95 18.82
CA ASN A 309 19.15 -31.31 18.49
C ASN A 309 20.46 -31.67 19.23
N SER A 310 21.36 -30.71 19.40
CA SER A 310 22.60 -30.90 20.15
C SER A 310 22.31 -31.14 21.63
N ILE A 311 21.39 -30.37 22.23
CA ILE A 311 20.91 -30.63 23.59
C ILE A 311 20.32 -32.04 23.71
N ALA A 312 19.43 -32.43 22.79
CA ALA A 312 18.78 -33.74 22.82
C ALA A 312 19.80 -34.91 22.78
N SER A 313 20.90 -34.75 22.03
CA SER A 313 22.01 -35.72 21.99
C SER A 313 22.83 -35.69 23.28
N LEU A 314 23.15 -34.51 23.79
CA LEU A 314 23.99 -34.32 24.98
C LEU A 314 23.30 -34.76 26.28
N VAL A 315 21.98 -34.66 26.38
CA VAL A 315 21.23 -34.99 27.62
C VAL A 315 21.55 -36.39 28.16
N HIS A 316 21.85 -37.36 27.29
CA HIS A 316 22.22 -38.71 27.70
C HIS A 316 23.74 -38.96 27.73
N GLU A 317 24.52 -38.25 26.91
CA GLU A 317 25.97 -38.46 26.77
C GLU A 317 26.80 -37.62 27.75
N ASP A 318 26.44 -36.34 27.93
CA ASP A 318 27.14 -35.36 28.74
C ASP A 318 26.12 -34.32 29.27
N PRO A 319 25.44 -34.63 30.40
CA PRO A 319 24.37 -33.80 30.95
C PRO A 319 24.84 -32.39 31.33
N ASP A 320 26.09 -32.24 31.78
CA ASP A 320 26.66 -30.96 32.17
C ASP A 320 26.78 -30.03 30.95
N LYS A 321 27.24 -30.56 29.80
CA LYS A 321 27.25 -29.79 28.54
C LYS A 321 25.85 -29.46 28.03
N ALA A 322 24.87 -30.35 28.25
CA ALA A 322 23.49 -30.07 27.87
C ALA A 322 22.90 -28.92 28.70
N GLU A 323 23.19 -28.88 30.00
CA GLU A 323 22.83 -27.77 30.89
C GLU A 323 23.53 -26.47 30.46
N GLU A 324 24.84 -26.52 30.20
CA GLU A 324 25.61 -25.37 29.71
C GLU A 324 25.00 -24.80 28.41
N MET A 325 24.69 -25.66 27.44
CA MET A 325 24.07 -25.24 26.17
C MET A 325 22.69 -24.60 26.38
N THR A 326 21.92 -25.11 27.33
CA THR A 326 20.60 -24.57 27.69
C THR A 326 20.73 -23.17 28.31
N LEU A 327 21.69 -22.96 29.21
CA LEU A 327 21.97 -21.66 29.82
C LEU A 327 22.48 -20.64 28.79
N LEU A 328 23.37 -21.07 27.89
CA LEU A 328 23.89 -20.23 26.81
C LEU A 328 22.77 -19.79 25.85
N LEU A 329 21.86 -20.70 25.46
CA LEU A 329 20.68 -20.36 24.67
C LEU A 329 19.76 -19.37 25.39
N SER A 330 19.48 -19.59 26.68
CA SER A 330 18.69 -18.67 27.50
C SER A 330 19.32 -17.26 27.54
N LYS A 331 20.64 -17.20 27.73
CA LYS A 331 21.40 -15.94 27.68
C LYS A 331 21.27 -15.28 26.31
N MET A 332 21.43 -16.02 25.23
CA MET A 332 21.30 -15.51 23.85
C MET A 332 19.89 -14.96 23.55
N PHE A 333 18.82 -15.68 23.94
CA PHE A 333 17.44 -15.22 23.78
C PHE A 333 17.14 -13.95 24.57
N ARG A 334 17.67 -13.84 25.79
CA ARG A 334 17.52 -12.63 26.61
C ARG A 334 18.13 -11.41 25.92
N TYR A 335 19.26 -11.55 25.24
CA TYR A 335 19.84 -10.46 24.44
C TYR A 335 19.03 -10.14 23.18
N SER A 336 18.50 -11.15 22.50
CA SER A 336 17.68 -10.95 21.30
C SER A 336 16.31 -10.34 21.56
N THR A 337 15.74 -10.54 22.76
CA THR A 337 14.37 -10.11 23.11
C THR A 337 14.31 -8.97 24.13
N GLY A 338 15.37 -8.79 24.95
CA GLY A 338 15.36 -7.90 26.11
C GLY A 338 15.93 -6.48 25.88
N ARG A 339 16.38 -6.13 24.67
CA ARG A 339 16.88 -4.76 24.40
C ARG A 339 15.76 -3.87 23.86
N ASN A 340 15.49 -2.78 24.57
CA ASN A 340 14.73 -1.63 24.05
C ASN A 340 15.31 -1.28 22.67
N GLY A 341 14.45 -1.13 21.65
CA GLY A 341 14.81 -1.04 20.23
C GLY A 341 15.62 0.17 19.78
N GLY A 342 16.64 0.57 20.54
CA GLY A 342 17.64 1.55 20.15
C GLY A 342 18.54 1.02 19.04
N LEU A 343 18.94 1.91 18.14
CA LEU A 343 19.82 1.61 17.00
C LEU A 343 21.27 1.29 17.42
N PHE A 344 21.68 1.70 18.62
CA PHE A 344 23.04 1.60 19.13
C PHE A 344 23.11 0.75 20.41
N ALA A 345 24.23 0.05 20.61
CA ALA A 345 24.60 -0.66 21.84
C ALA A 345 26.10 -0.45 22.12
N THR A 346 26.56 -0.81 23.32
CA THR A 346 28.00 -0.74 23.61
C THR A 346 28.77 -1.81 22.82
N LEU A 347 30.07 -1.61 22.59
CA LEU A 347 30.90 -2.67 22.01
C LEU A 347 30.93 -3.90 22.94
N SER A 348 30.92 -3.69 24.26
CA SER A 348 30.81 -4.76 25.26
C SER A 348 29.58 -5.64 25.02
N ASP A 349 28.44 -4.99 24.80
CA ASP A 349 27.15 -5.63 24.51
C ASP A 349 27.16 -6.50 23.24
N GLU A 350 27.85 -6.05 22.19
CA GLU A 350 28.01 -6.79 20.92
C GLU A 350 28.99 -7.95 21.10
N LEU A 351 30.12 -7.73 21.79
CA LEU A 351 31.12 -8.77 22.06
C LEU A 351 30.59 -9.87 22.97
N GLU A 352 29.75 -9.55 23.94
CA GLU A 352 29.12 -10.56 24.80
C GLU A 352 28.18 -11.47 24.01
N MET A 353 27.43 -10.91 23.05
CA MET A 353 26.58 -11.66 22.14
C MET A 353 27.40 -12.58 21.23
N VAL A 354 28.48 -12.05 20.65
CA VAL A 354 29.43 -12.83 19.82
C VAL A 354 30.07 -13.97 20.61
N ARG A 355 30.53 -13.71 21.85
CA ARG A 355 31.09 -14.75 22.72
C ARG A 355 30.06 -15.84 23.03
N THR A 356 28.85 -15.44 23.41
CA THR A 356 27.76 -16.39 23.72
C THR A 356 27.44 -17.25 22.49
N TYR A 357 27.36 -16.66 21.31
CA TYR A 357 27.14 -17.38 20.05
C TYR A 357 28.26 -18.39 19.75
N LEU A 358 29.53 -17.95 19.85
CA LEU A 358 30.69 -18.82 19.63
C LEU A 358 30.77 -19.97 20.65
N GLN A 359 30.38 -19.73 21.90
CA GLN A 359 30.29 -20.77 22.92
C GLN A 359 29.23 -21.83 22.57
N VAL A 360 28.03 -21.42 22.11
CA VAL A 360 27.00 -22.37 21.66
C VAL A 360 27.51 -23.23 20.51
N GLU A 361 28.16 -22.63 19.52
CA GLU A 361 28.74 -23.37 18.39
C GLU A 361 29.95 -24.22 18.81
N GLN A 362 30.73 -23.80 19.81
CA GLN A 362 31.83 -24.59 20.36
C GLN A 362 31.32 -25.86 21.07
N VAL A 363 30.24 -25.78 21.84
CA VAL A 363 29.60 -26.97 22.44
C VAL A 363 29.15 -27.94 21.34
N ARG A 364 28.57 -27.42 20.25
CA ARG A 364 28.09 -28.21 19.11
C ARG A 364 29.20 -28.87 18.29
N PHE A 365 30.30 -28.15 18.03
CA PHE A 365 31.44 -28.66 17.26
C PHE A 365 32.52 -29.34 18.11
N GLY A 366 32.38 -29.28 19.44
CA GLY A 366 33.35 -29.80 20.40
C GLY A 366 34.75 -29.24 20.16
N ASN A 367 35.76 -30.12 20.24
CA ASN A 367 37.17 -29.77 20.05
C ASN A 367 37.53 -29.31 18.63
N ARG A 368 36.57 -29.33 17.68
CA ARG A 368 36.79 -28.91 16.30
C ARG A 368 36.67 -27.40 16.11
N LEU A 369 36.15 -26.65 17.08
CA LEU A 369 36.08 -25.18 17.01
C LEU A 369 36.84 -24.55 18.18
N SER A 370 37.82 -23.71 17.86
CA SER A 370 38.47 -22.82 18.81
C SER A 370 38.21 -21.37 18.43
N PHE A 371 38.12 -20.50 19.43
CA PHE A 371 37.96 -19.07 19.18
C PHE A 371 38.69 -18.21 20.21
N SER A 372 39.05 -16.98 19.83
CA SER A 372 39.51 -15.92 20.73
C SER A 372 38.75 -14.62 20.48
N VAL A 373 38.58 -13.81 21.53
CA VAL A 373 37.96 -12.49 21.45
C VAL A 373 38.82 -11.51 22.23
N ASP A 374 39.66 -10.78 21.50
CA ASP A 374 40.71 -9.93 22.03
C ASP A 374 40.40 -8.44 21.75
N VAL A 375 40.50 -7.61 22.79
CA VAL A 375 40.33 -6.16 22.69
C VAL A 375 41.62 -5.50 23.17
N SER A 376 42.29 -4.72 22.32
CA SER A 376 43.62 -4.18 22.63
C SER A 376 43.60 -3.18 23.80
N ASN A 377 42.51 -2.44 23.95
CA ASN A 377 42.33 -1.46 25.04
C ASN A 377 40.92 -1.61 25.66
N PRO A 378 40.80 -1.87 26.97
CA PRO A 378 39.51 -2.01 27.65
C PRO A 378 38.56 -0.83 27.48
N SER A 379 39.07 0.40 27.33
CA SER A 379 38.24 1.59 27.13
C SER A 379 37.42 1.58 25.84
N LEU A 380 37.79 0.74 24.85
CA LEU A 380 37.02 0.59 23.62
C LEU A 380 35.67 -0.10 23.86
N THR A 381 35.52 -0.87 24.95
CA THR A 381 34.30 -1.65 25.23
C THR A 381 33.07 -0.79 25.52
N GLU A 382 33.26 0.46 25.97
CA GLU A 382 32.17 1.39 26.28
C GLU A 382 31.68 2.18 25.05
N LEU A 383 32.38 2.08 23.91
CA LEU A 383 31.99 2.78 22.69
C LEU A 383 30.62 2.34 22.21
N LYS A 384 29.76 3.29 21.84
CA LYS A 384 28.43 3.01 21.28
C LYS A 384 28.55 2.81 19.77
N LEU A 385 28.13 1.63 19.31
CA LEU A 385 28.13 1.23 17.91
C LEU A 385 26.74 0.77 17.49
N PRO A 386 26.41 0.83 16.19
CA PRO A 386 25.20 0.22 15.66
C PRO A 386 25.15 -1.26 16.02
N GLN A 387 23.98 -1.75 16.40
CA GLN A 387 23.83 -3.16 16.76
C GLN A 387 24.04 -4.09 15.55
N PHE A 388 24.52 -5.31 15.81
CA PHE A 388 24.68 -6.38 14.83
C PHE A 388 25.70 -6.08 13.72
N LEU A 389 26.89 -5.62 14.11
CA LEU A 389 28.04 -5.46 13.19
C LEU A 389 28.92 -6.70 13.16
N LEU A 390 29.19 -7.31 14.31
CA LEU A 390 30.11 -8.45 14.42
C LEU A 390 29.39 -9.78 14.25
N GLN A 391 28.20 -9.92 14.83
CA GLN A 391 27.47 -11.19 14.82
C GLN A 391 27.27 -11.75 13.40
N PRO A 392 26.77 -11.00 12.39
CA PRO A 392 26.56 -11.57 11.06
C PRO A 392 27.85 -12.02 10.38
N ILE A 393 28.98 -11.38 10.71
CA ILE A 393 30.30 -11.74 10.17
C ILE A 393 30.78 -13.06 10.80
N VAL A 394 30.63 -13.19 12.11
CA VAL A 394 30.99 -14.42 12.84
C VAL A 394 30.10 -15.60 12.41
N GLU A 395 28.79 -15.38 12.26
CA GLU A 395 27.86 -16.38 11.72
C GLU A 395 28.30 -16.86 10.32
N ASN A 396 28.69 -15.92 9.45
CA ASN A 396 29.17 -16.25 8.11
C ASN A 396 30.49 -17.04 8.16
N ALA A 397 31.42 -16.68 9.05
CA ALA A 397 32.68 -17.39 9.26
C ALA A 397 32.44 -18.85 9.66
N ILE A 398 31.50 -19.13 10.58
CA ILE A 398 31.14 -20.50 10.95
C ILE A 398 30.46 -21.23 9.80
N LYS A 399 29.42 -20.64 9.22
CA LYS A 399 28.57 -21.30 8.21
C LYS A 399 29.31 -21.61 6.91
N HIS A 400 30.14 -20.69 6.44
CA HIS A 400 30.84 -20.81 5.16
C HIS A 400 32.30 -21.22 5.32
N GLY A 401 32.97 -20.79 6.40
CA GLY A 401 34.38 -21.07 6.65
C GLY A 401 34.62 -22.41 7.36
N ILE A 402 33.90 -22.68 8.44
CA ILE A 402 34.19 -23.83 9.33
C ILE A 402 33.30 -25.05 9.06
N ALA A 403 31.99 -24.85 8.88
CA ALA A 403 31.02 -25.96 8.82
C ALA A 403 31.24 -26.95 7.67
N LYS A 404 31.96 -26.54 6.62
CA LYS A 404 32.28 -27.37 5.44
C LYS A 404 33.64 -28.06 5.52
N ARG A 405 34.43 -27.82 6.56
CA ARG A 405 35.78 -28.39 6.72
C ARG A 405 35.73 -29.69 7.54
N ALA A 406 36.68 -30.58 7.26
CA ALA A 406 36.96 -31.75 8.11
C ALA A 406 37.87 -31.38 9.29
N ASP A 407 38.81 -30.45 9.08
CA ASP A 407 39.82 -30.02 10.07
C ASP A 407 39.25 -29.13 11.19
N SER A 408 40.09 -28.78 12.17
CA SER A 408 39.76 -27.82 13.22
C SER A 408 39.57 -26.40 12.67
N GLY A 409 38.43 -25.81 12.98
CA GLY A 409 38.10 -24.42 12.73
C GLY A 409 38.60 -23.49 13.81
N ARG A 410 39.09 -22.32 13.41
CA ARG A 410 39.54 -21.26 14.31
C ARG A 410 38.89 -19.94 13.91
N ILE A 411 38.36 -19.22 14.88
CA ILE A 411 37.80 -17.87 14.70
C ILE A 411 38.46 -16.91 15.70
N ASP A 412 39.13 -15.87 15.22
CA ASP A 412 39.72 -14.86 16.10
C ASP A 412 39.03 -13.51 15.85
N VAL A 413 38.41 -12.96 16.89
CA VAL A 413 37.80 -11.62 16.86
C VAL A 413 38.76 -10.65 17.54
N ARG A 414 39.22 -9.63 16.82
CA ARG A 414 40.20 -8.66 17.32
C ARG A 414 39.67 -7.24 17.16
N ILE A 415 39.64 -6.50 18.26
CA ILE A 415 39.23 -5.09 18.27
C ILE A 415 40.39 -4.21 18.70
N TYR A 416 40.74 -3.21 17.89
CA TYR A 416 41.82 -2.29 18.19
C TYR A 416 41.63 -0.92 17.55
N GLU A 417 42.26 0.10 18.14
CA GLU A 417 42.39 1.43 17.54
C GLU A 417 43.74 1.54 16.82
N LYS A 418 43.75 1.99 15.57
CA LYS A 418 44.96 2.25 14.80
C LYS A 418 44.70 3.38 13.79
N ASP A 419 45.66 4.30 13.66
CA ASP A 419 45.61 5.41 12.70
C ASP A 419 44.36 6.30 12.83
N GLY A 420 43.82 6.44 14.05
CA GLY A 420 42.61 7.22 14.32
C GLY A 420 41.30 6.52 13.93
N GLU A 421 41.34 5.22 13.63
CA GLU A 421 40.19 4.39 13.29
C GLU A 421 40.02 3.22 14.27
N LEU A 422 38.77 2.89 14.56
CA LEU A 422 38.37 1.67 15.24
C LEU A 422 38.32 0.55 14.21
N HIS A 423 39.12 -0.49 14.43
CA HIS A 423 39.16 -1.69 13.62
C HIS A 423 38.46 -2.83 14.34
N LEU A 424 37.43 -3.40 13.72
CA LEU A 424 36.72 -4.58 14.16
C LEU A 424 37.05 -5.72 13.19
N CYS A 425 37.85 -6.68 13.63
CA CYS A 425 38.36 -7.76 12.78
C CYS A 425 37.74 -9.09 13.16
N VAL A 426 37.33 -9.86 12.15
CA VAL A 426 36.96 -11.27 12.32
C VAL A 426 37.80 -12.10 11.36
N HIS A 427 38.72 -12.89 11.91
CA HIS A 427 39.54 -13.85 11.20
C HIS A 427 38.92 -15.24 11.29
N ASP A 428 39.00 -16.00 10.19
CA ASP A 428 38.74 -17.43 10.19
C ASP A 428 39.76 -18.18 9.33
N ASN A 429 40.04 -19.44 9.66
CA ASN A 429 40.95 -20.30 8.90
C ASN A 429 40.26 -21.09 7.76
N GLY A 430 39.08 -20.65 7.32
CA GLY A 430 38.35 -21.19 6.17
C GLY A 430 38.98 -20.84 4.81
N PRO A 431 38.37 -21.29 3.70
CA PRO A 431 38.84 -20.96 2.35
C PRO A 431 38.85 -19.45 2.10
N ALA A 432 39.77 -18.98 1.25
CA ALA A 432 39.85 -17.57 0.85
C ALA A 432 38.52 -17.05 0.28
N PHE A 433 38.27 -15.75 0.44
CA PHE A 433 37.17 -15.08 -0.24
C PHE A 433 37.41 -15.14 -1.75
N SER A 434 36.42 -15.56 -2.54
CA SER A 434 36.52 -15.59 -4.00
C SER A 434 36.44 -14.18 -4.59
N ASP A 435 37.07 -13.94 -5.74
CA ASP A 435 37.07 -12.62 -6.40
C ASP A 435 35.65 -12.18 -6.84
N ASP A 436 34.75 -13.13 -7.13
CA ASP A 436 33.34 -12.87 -7.48
C ASP A 436 32.42 -12.65 -6.27
N MET A 437 32.92 -12.78 -5.03
CA MET A 437 32.12 -12.56 -3.83
C MET A 437 31.94 -11.05 -3.60
N SER A 438 30.99 -10.48 -4.33
CA SER A 438 30.35 -9.22 -3.99
C SER A 438 29.48 -9.39 -2.73
N GLY A 439 30.05 -9.84 -1.60
CA GLY A 439 29.44 -9.95 -0.27
C GLY A 439 28.07 -10.64 -0.22
N GLY A 440 27.95 -11.81 0.41
CA GLY A 440 26.63 -12.37 0.73
C GLY A 440 25.72 -11.34 1.44
N TYR A 441 24.40 -11.50 1.37
CA TYR A 441 23.40 -10.53 1.87
C TYR A 441 23.72 -9.89 3.23
N GLY A 442 24.32 -10.64 4.18
CA GLY A 442 24.72 -10.13 5.49
C GLY A 442 25.83 -9.07 5.44
N LEU A 443 26.82 -9.19 4.55
CA LEU A 443 27.92 -8.22 4.44
C LEU A 443 27.48 -6.93 3.73
N ARG A 444 26.66 -7.05 2.68
CA ARG A 444 26.04 -5.88 2.03
C ARG A 444 25.17 -5.08 2.99
N SER A 445 24.38 -5.76 3.82
CA SER A 445 23.56 -5.08 4.84
C SER A 445 24.40 -4.33 5.87
N ILE A 446 25.59 -4.84 6.23
CA ILE A 446 26.53 -4.11 7.10
C ILE A 446 27.12 -2.90 6.38
N GLN A 447 27.54 -3.05 5.12
CA GLN A 447 28.06 -1.95 4.30
C GLN A 447 27.02 -0.83 4.13
N ASP A 448 25.78 -1.15 3.78
CA ASP A 448 24.69 -0.19 3.63
C ASP A 448 24.39 0.53 4.95
N LYS A 449 24.37 -0.21 6.07
CA LYS A 449 24.15 0.35 7.41
C LYS A 449 25.27 1.32 7.79
N LEU A 450 26.53 0.95 7.56
CA LEU A 450 27.69 1.79 7.87
C LEU A 450 27.70 3.05 6.98
N LYS A 451 27.40 2.91 5.69
CA LYS A 451 27.30 4.04 4.76
C LYS A 451 26.18 5.01 5.15
N LEU A 452 25.04 4.51 5.61
CA LEU A 452 23.92 5.35 6.07
C LEU A 452 24.28 6.14 7.35
N LEU A 453 24.99 5.52 8.29
CA LEU A 453 25.25 6.10 9.61
C LEU A 453 26.55 6.91 9.68
N TYR A 454 27.55 6.56 8.88
CA TYR A 454 28.88 7.16 8.92
C TYR A 454 29.35 7.73 7.56
N GLY A 455 28.59 7.55 6.48
CA GLY A 455 29.02 8.00 5.15
C GLY A 455 30.34 7.34 4.74
N ASP A 456 31.30 8.17 4.32
CA ASP A 456 32.65 7.74 3.92
C ASP A 456 33.60 7.55 5.13
N ASP A 457 33.15 7.82 6.36
CA ASP A 457 33.94 7.63 7.60
C ASP A 457 33.91 6.19 8.13
N ALA A 458 33.26 5.26 7.41
CA ALA A 458 33.29 3.84 7.72
C ALA A 458 33.34 2.98 6.44
N HIS A 459 34.10 1.89 6.49
CA HIS A 459 34.19 0.97 5.37
C HIS A 459 34.38 -0.48 5.84
N VAL A 460 34.13 -1.43 4.93
CA VAL A 460 34.28 -2.87 5.17
C VAL A 460 35.17 -3.45 4.09
N GLU A 461 36.22 -4.15 4.49
CA GLU A 461 37.16 -4.82 3.61
C GLU A 461 37.16 -6.33 3.84
N LEU A 462 37.30 -7.07 2.73
CA LEU A 462 37.61 -8.49 2.73
C LEU A 462 39.08 -8.65 2.39
N GLN A 463 39.87 -9.11 3.36
CA GLN A 463 41.31 -9.31 3.19
C GLN A 463 41.61 -10.81 3.13
N ASN A 464 42.35 -11.24 2.12
CA ASN A 464 42.83 -12.63 2.01
C ASN A 464 44.31 -12.77 2.44
N TRP A 465 45.13 -11.72 2.27
CA TRP A 465 46.55 -11.66 2.59
C TRP A 465 46.87 -10.42 3.44
N PRO A 466 47.77 -10.47 4.44
CA PRO A 466 48.54 -11.64 4.91
C PRO A 466 47.76 -12.64 5.77
N ILE A 467 46.56 -12.26 6.21
CA ILE A 467 45.67 -13.09 7.02
C ILE A 467 44.26 -12.93 6.44
N LYS A 468 43.52 -14.04 6.31
CA LYS A 468 42.11 -14.00 5.86
C LYS A 468 41.23 -13.35 6.93
N GLN A 469 40.67 -12.17 6.70
CA GLN A 469 39.79 -11.54 7.67
C GLN A 469 38.77 -10.61 7.02
N VAL A 470 37.65 -10.42 7.70
CA VAL A 470 36.75 -9.29 7.45
C VAL A 470 37.14 -8.17 8.39
N LEU A 471 37.41 -7.00 7.83
CA LEU A 471 37.82 -5.80 8.55
C LEU A 471 36.74 -4.73 8.41
N ILE A 472 36.17 -4.29 9.52
CA ILE A 472 35.38 -3.06 9.56
C ILE A 472 36.25 -1.97 10.17
N SER A 473 36.32 -0.82 9.50
CA SER A 473 37.08 0.34 9.95
C SER A 473 36.14 1.53 10.07
N ILE A 474 36.13 2.20 11.24
CA ILE A 474 35.27 3.35 11.53
C ILE A 474 36.11 4.46 12.15
N ARG A 475 36.03 5.69 11.62
CA ARG A 475 36.80 6.82 12.15
C ARG A 475 36.44 7.13 13.61
N MET A 476 37.43 7.12 14.50
CA MET A 476 37.22 7.27 15.96
C MET A 476 36.53 8.58 16.35
N ALA A 477 36.78 9.66 15.59
CA ALA A 477 36.14 10.95 15.81
C ALA A 477 34.61 10.87 15.74
N LYS A 478 34.06 10.04 14.83
CA LYS A 478 32.62 9.82 14.67
C LYS A 478 32.02 8.85 15.68
N VAL A 479 32.82 7.90 16.16
CA VAL A 479 32.39 6.94 17.20
C VAL A 479 32.32 7.60 18.57
N ARG A 480 33.23 8.54 18.86
CA ARG A 480 33.27 9.28 20.14
C ARG A 480 32.36 10.50 20.19
N SER A 481 31.90 11.02 19.06
CA SER A 481 30.86 12.05 19.03
C SER A 481 29.52 11.42 19.40
N ASP A 482 28.87 11.88 20.47
CA ASP A 482 27.48 11.51 20.76
C ASP A 482 26.61 11.89 19.54
N HIS A 483 26.23 10.87 18.77
CA HIS A 483 25.35 10.88 17.59
C HIS A 483 25.92 11.42 16.27
N PRO A 484 26.16 10.55 15.26
CA PRO A 484 26.14 10.97 13.87
C PRO A 484 24.68 11.15 13.42
N LEU A 485 24.28 12.40 13.22
CA LEU A 485 23.20 12.89 12.34
C LEU A 485 21.84 12.15 12.38
N VAL A 486 20.92 12.64 13.22
CA VAL A 486 19.46 12.62 12.93
C VAL A 486 18.95 14.03 12.56
N SER A 487 19.85 15.00 12.35
CA SER A 487 19.50 16.37 11.96
C SER A 487 19.97 16.70 10.55
N ALA A 488 19.28 16.19 9.52
CA ALA A 488 19.24 16.83 8.21
C ALA A 488 18.08 16.26 7.37
N ASN A 489 17.20 17.18 6.93
CA ASN A 489 16.17 17.04 5.90
C ASN A 489 14.81 16.44 6.33
N ILE A 490 14.19 17.09 7.31
CA ILE A 490 12.74 17.37 7.27
C ILE A 490 12.65 18.90 7.32
N ASP A 491 12.69 19.53 6.16
CA ASP A 491 12.20 20.89 5.85
C ASP A 491 12.84 21.32 4.52
N GLU A 492 12.20 20.92 3.42
CA GLU A 492 12.00 21.70 2.18
C GLU A 492 10.96 21.03 1.27
#